data_AF-A0A8H4WSJ4-F1
#
_entry.id   AF-A0A8H4WSJ4-F1
#
_cell.length_a   1.000
_cell.length_b   1.000
_cell.length_c   1.000
_cell.angle_alpha   90.00
_cell.angle_beta   90.00
_cell.angle_gamma   90.00
#
_symmetry.space_group_name_H-M   'P 1'
#
loop_
_entity.id
_entity.type
_entity.pdbx_description
1 polymer ?
#
loop_
_entity_poly.entity_id
_entity_poly.type
_entity_poly.pdbx_seq_one_letter_code
_entity_poly.pdbx_strand_id
1 'polypeptide(L)'
;MPELTEPQPNKLSARNFRHYSTANLKIDFLLETQLIILTFCIGIQDAISYPDFQCFASNQTGNSVVLAIGVAGDHSNLFSPSNVGLSLGMFISGALITGQLANVVGPRGRAWLIVSHAVQTLMTFTAAAIHSLPGSKGTGPLAMASLALLAFASGAQVASMRPFRIQEITTAMATAAWVDFVIDPNLLGLKNRPRDRRAAFLVALVAGSFAGAFMRSGIGSSNALIVSAAGKMLVTTTFLFNREETSVAES
;
A
#
# COMPACT_ATOMS: atom_id res chain seq x y z
N MET A 1 -16.90 -29.82 51.79
CA MET A 1 -15.99 -29.31 50.73
C MET A 1 -16.65 -28.08 50.13
N PRO A 2 -16.04 -26.89 50.20
CA PRO A 2 -16.56 -25.72 49.49
C PRO A 2 -16.33 -25.91 47.99
N GLU A 3 -17.40 -25.73 47.22
CA GLU A 3 -17.40 -25.77 45.76
C GLU A 3 -16.58 -24.59 45.23
N LEU A 4 -15.41 -24.88 44.64
CA LEU A 4 -14.57 -23.91 43.97
C LEU A 4 -15.33 -23.38 42.75
N THR A 5 -15.90 -22.18 42.88
CA THR A 5 -16.54 -21.49 41.76
C THR A 5 -15.48 -21.15 40.72
N GLU A 6 -15.48 -21.86 39.58
CA GLU A 6 -14.60 -21.54 38.47
C GLU A 6 -14.85 -20.08 38.00
N PRO A 7 -13.79 -19.28 37.77
CA PRO A 7 -13.95 -17.93 37.27
C PRO A 7 -14.55 -17.97 35.86
N GLN A 8 -15.83 -17.61 35.75
CA GLN A 8 -16.52 -17.45 34.47
C GLN A 8 -15.75 -16.44 33.62
N PRO A 9 -15.26 -16.79 32.41
CA PRO A 9 -14.51 -15.86 31.57
C PRO A 9 -15.39 -14.64 31.27
N ASN A 10 -14.82 -13.44 31.41
CA ASN A 10 -15.55 -12.17 31.40
C ASN A 10 -16.16 -11.89 30.00
N LYS A 11 -17.39 -12.38 29.78
CA LYS A 11 -18.12 -12.32 28.50
C LYS A 11 -18.32 -10.90 27.98
N LEU A 12 -18.36 -9.90 28.87
CA LEU A 12 -18.45 -8.47 28.53
C LEU A 12 -17.17 -7.96 27.85
N SER A 13 -16.00 -8.38 28.34
CA SER A 13 -14.70 -8.02 27.74
C SER A 13 -14.54 -8.61 26.33
N ALA A 14 -14.91 -9.89 26.16
CA ALA A 14 -14.84 -10.56 24.86
C ALA A 14 -15.80 -9.95 23.82
N ARG A 15 -17.01 -9.54 24.25
CA ARG A 15 -17.99 -8.87 23.37
C ARG A 15 -17.51 -7.48 22.94
N ASN A 16 -16.93 -6.70 23.86
CA ASN A 16 -16.37 -5.38 23.56
C ASN A 16 -15.17 -5.47 22.62
N PHE A 17 -14.28 -6.45 22.83
CA PHE A 17 -13.13 -6.68 21.95
C PHE A 17 -13.55 -7.14 20.55
N ARG A 18 -14.54 -8.05 20.45
CA ARG A 18 -15.08 -8.50 19.17
C ARG A 18 -15.71 -7.34 18.42
N HIS A 19 -16.53 -6.52 19.08
CA HIS A 19 -17.13 -5.32 18.49
C HIS A 19 -16.06 -4.37 17.94
N TYR A 20 -15.10 -3.99 18.79
CA TYR A 20 -13.97 -3.13 18.40
C TYR A 20 -13.20 -3.71 17.21
N SER A 21 -12.94 -5.02 17.20
CA SER A 21 -12.16 -5.67 16.13
C SER A 21 -12.90 -5.68 14.79
N THR A 22 -14.22 -5.86 14.80
CA THR A 22 -15.04 -5.92 13.57
C THR A 22 -15.62 -4.57 13.15
N ALA A 23 -15.42 -3.51 13.94
CA ALA A 23 -15.95 -2.20 13.62
C ALA A 23 -15.37 -1.66 12.31
N ASN A 24 -16.24 -1.08 11.48
CA ASN A 24 -15.83 -0.41 10.26
C ASN A 24 -15.15 0.92 10.60
N LEU A 25 -14.04 1.22 9.94
CA LEU A 25 -13.34 2.49 10.15
C LEU A 25 -14.06 3.63 9.43
N LYS A 26 -14.13 4.78 10.10
CA LYS A 26 -14.66 6.03 9.55
C LYS A 26 -13.65 6.69 8.62
N ILE A 27 -14.14 7.36 7.59
CA ILE A 27 -13.34 8.27 6.77
C ILE A 27 -13.14 9.58 7.54
N ASP A 28 -11.93 9.77 8.07
CA ASP A 28 -11.52 10.97 8.79
C ASP A 28 -10.13 11.44 8.37
N PHE A 29 -9.65 12.51 9.01
CA PHE A 29 -8.33 13.08 8.73
C PHE A 29 -7.18 12.09 8.99
N LEU A 30 -7.33 11.20 9.97
CA LEU A 30 -6.33 10.18 10.27
C LEU A 30 -6.22 9.17 9.13
N LEU A 31 -7.36 8.69 8.63
CA LEU A 31 -7.39 7.79 7.46
C LEU A 31 -6.79 8.45 6.21
N GLU A 32 -7.13 9.73 5.95
CA GLU A 32 -6.52 10.47 4.84
C GLU A 32 -5.00 10.58 5.00
N THR A 33 -4.52 10.90 6.20
CA THR A 33 -3.08 10.96 6.50
C THR A 33 -2.39 9.62 6.30
N GLN A 34 -3.04 8.52 6.70
CA GLN A 34 -2.54 7.16 6.46
C GLN A 34 -2.36 6.87 4.96
N LEU A 35 -3.36 7.22 4.14
CA LEU A 35 -3.27 7.05 2.69
C LEU A 35 -2.15 7.88 2.07
N ILE A 36 -1.93 9.10 2.57
CA ILE A 36 -0.82 9.96 2.14
C ILE A 36 0.54 9.36 2.50
N ILE A 37 0.71 8.84 3.73
CA ILE A 37 1.95 8.16 4.14
C ILE A 37 2.19 6.91 3.29
N LEU A 38 1.16 6.11 3.05
CA LEU A 38 1.24 4.92 2.18
C LEU A 38 1.63 5.28 0.74
N THR A 39 1.11 6.41 0.22
CA THR A 39 1.47 6.94 -1.10
C THR A 39 2.95 7.33 -1.16
N PHE A 40 3.44 8.04 -0.15
CA PHE A 40 4.85 8.41 -0.03
C PHE A 40 5.75 7.15 0.00
N CYS A 41 5.36 6.13 0.75
CA CYS A 41 6.09 4.85 0.82
C CYS A 41 6.09 4.11 -0.53
N ILE A 42 5.00 4.16 -1.29
CA ILE A 42 4.95 3.62 -2.65
C ILE A 42 5.92 4.36 -3.58
N GLY A 43 5.98 5.69 -3.51
CA GLY A 43 6.94 6.48 -4.27
C GLY A 43 8.39 6.06 -3.99
N ILE A 44 8.73 5.83 -2.72
CA ILE A 44 10.06 5.31 -2.33
C ILE A 44 10.32 3.95 -2.98
N GLN A 45 9.36 3.03 -2.89
CA GLN A 45 9.51 1.66 -3.42
C GLN A 45 9.72 1.67 -4.94
N ASP A 46 8.96 2.46 -5.69
CA ASP A 46 9.08 2.54 -7.15
C ASP A 46 10.40 3.20 -7.60
N ALA A 47 10.89 4.19 -6.84
CA ALA A 47 12.20 4.81 -7.09
C ALA A 47 13.39 3.85 -6.83
N ILE A 48 13.16 2.79 -6.07
CA ILE A 48 14.13 1.70 -5.85
C ILE A 48 13.95 0.60 -6.88
N SER A 49 12.70 0.20 -7.13
CA SER A 49 12.38 -0.96 -7.95
C SER A 49 12.78 -0.74 -9.40
N TYR A 50 12.53 0.45 -9.95
CA TYR A 50 12.80 0.70 -11.37
C TYR A 50 14.29 0.60 -11.69
N PRO A 51 15.21 1.28 -10.98
CA PRO A 51 16.63 1.13 -11.27
C PRO A 51 17.25 -0.23 -10.89
N ASP A 52 16.69 -0.95 -9.90
CA ASP A 52 17.27 -2.21 -9.42
C ASP A 52 16.71 -3.45 -10.11
N PHE A 53 15.48 -3.38 -10.62
CA PHE A 53 14.78 -4.50 -11.28
C PHE A 53 14.34 -4.19 -12.72
N GLN A 54 14.55 -2.96 -13.19
CA GLN A 54 14.13 -2.47 -14.50
C GLN A 54 12.59 -2.57 -14.71
N CYS A 55 11.84 -2.42 -13.62
CA CYS A 55 10.38 -2.37 -13.62
C CYS A 55 9.83 -1.66 -12.37
N PHE A 56 8.60 -1.17 -12.43
CA PHE A 56 7.93 -0.62 -11.25
C PHE A 56 7.30 -1.74 -10.42
N ALA A 57 7.31 -1.64 -9.10
CA ALA A 57 6.57 -2.57 -8.24
C ALA A 57 5.08 -2.22 -8.19
N SER A 58 4.74 -0.93 -8.30
CA SER A 58 3.36 -0.43 -8.14
C SER A 58 2.76 0.19 -9.41
N ASN A 59 3.56 0.85 -10.27
CA ASN A 59 3.07 1.52 -11.49
C ASN A 59 2.76 0.55 -12.65
N GLN A 60 1.61 -0.13 -12.56
CA GLN A 60 1.25 -1.18 -13.53
C GLN A 60 0.87 -0.66 -14.93
N THR A 61 0.41 0.58 -15.08
CA THR A 61 0.12 1.15 -16.42
C THR A 61 1.36 1.16 -17.31
N GLY A 62 2.51 1.57 -16.77
CA GLY A 62 3.78 1.54 -17.49
C GLY A 62 4.26 0.11 -17.75
N ASN A 63 4.20 -0.74 -16.73
CA ASN A 63 4.58 -2.16 -16.86
C ASN A 63 3.81 -2.88 -17.96
N SER A 64 2.50 -2.64 -18.12
CA SER A 64 1.70 -3.25 -19.19
C SER A 64 2.22 -2.90 -20.60
N VAL A 65 2.60 -1.64 -20.82
CA VAL A 65 3.16 -1.20 -22.11
C VAL A 65 4.54 -1.81 -22.33
N VAL A 66 5.40 -1.76 -21.31
CA VAL A 66 6.75 -2.30 -21.36
C VAL A 66 6.75 -3.82 -21.60
N LEU A 67 5.80 -4.55 -21.01
CA LEU A 67 5.62 -5.97 -21.26
C LEU A 67 5.26 -6.25 -22.72
N ALA A 68 4.34 -5.46 -23.30
CA ALA A 68 3.93 -5.61 -24.69
C ALA A 68 5.11 -5.36 -25.66
N ILE A 69 5.93 -4.33 -25.39
CA ILE A 69 7.15 -4.04 -26.15
C ILE A 69 8.13 -5.23 -26.08
N GLY A 70 8.34 -5.78 -24.88
CA GLY A 70 9.18 -6.96 -24.68
C GLY A 70 8.70 -8.22 -25.41
N VAL A 71 7.37 -8.45 -25.41
CA VAL A 71 6.74 -9.57 -26.14
C VAL A 71 6.83 -9.37 -27.65
N ALA A 72 6.83 -8.13 -28.13
CA ALA A 72 7.01 -7.80 -29.54
C ALA A 72 8.47 -7.99 -30.03
N GLY A 73 9.40 -8.37 -29.15
CA GLY A 73 10.78 -8.70 -29.49
C GLY A 73 11.80 -7.57 -29.32
N ASP A 74 11.39 -6.42 -28.76
CA ASP A 74 12.36 -5.40 -28.35
C ASP A 74 12.95 -5.76 -26.98
N HIS A 75 14.26 -6.03 -26.97
CA HIS A 75 15.03 -6.41 -25.80
C HIS A 75 16.03 -5.33 -25.42
N SER A 76 15.61 -4.06 -25.41
CA SER A 76 16.41 -2.96 -24.87
C SER A 76 16.86 -3.24 -23.43
N ASN A 77 18.04 -2.73 -23.05
CA ASN A 77 18.55 -2.81 -21.67
C ASN A 77 17.81 -1.88 -20.69
N LEU A 78 16.66 -1.31 -21.07
CA LEU A 78 15.89 -0.37 -20.26
C LEU A 78 14.84 -1.08 -19.39
N PHE A 79 14.47 -2.31 -19.74
CA PHE A 79 13.46 -3.08 -19.01
C PHE A 79 13.74 -4.58 -19.07
N SER A 80 13.19 -5.33 -18.10
CA SER A 80 13.25 -6.79 -18.08
C SER A 80 11.84 -7.37 -18.22
N PRO A 81 11.47 -7.97 -19.37
CA PRO A 81 10.13 -8.54 -19.58
C PRO A 81 9.73 -9.55 -18.51
N SER A 82 10.68 -10.36 -18.02
CA SER A 82 10.44 -11.33 -16.95
C SER A 82 10.09 -10.65 -15.63
N ASN A 83 10.85 -9.61 -15.24
CA ASN A 83 10.59 -8.87 -14.01
C ASN A 83 9.29 -8.08 -14.10
N VAL A 84 9.01 -7.46 -15.26
CA VAL A 84 7.76 -6.74 -15.52
C VAL A 84 6.56 -7.68 -15.44
N GLY A 85 6.63 -8.85 -16.09
CA GLY A 85 5.57 -9.86 -16.01
C GLY A 85 5.36 -10.39 -14.59
N LEU A 86 6.44 -10.64 -13.86
CA LEU A 86 6.38 -11.03 -12.44
C LEU A 86 5.72 -9.93 -11.59
N SER A 87 6.14 -8.67 -11.77
CA SER A 87 5.57 -7.56 -11.02
C SER A 87 4.08 -7.40 -11.30
N LEU A 88 3.68 -7.44 -12.57
CA LEU A 88 2.28 -7.32 -12.96
C LEU A 88 1.44 -8.46 -12.38
N GLY A 89 1.93 -9.71 -12.52
CA GLY A 89 1.28 -10.89 -11.98
C GLY A 89 1.12 -10.82 -10.46
N MET A 90 2.19 -10.53 -9.73
CA MET A 90 2.16 -10.45 -8.27
C MET A 90 1.32 -9.28 -7.76
N PHE A 91 1.33 -8.13 -8.43
CA PHE A 91 0.45 -7.00 -8.10
C PHE A 91 -1.03 -7.40 -8.25
N ILE A 92 -1.39 -8.03 -9.38
CA ILE A 92 -2.76 -8.49 -9.63
C ILE A 92 -3.15 -9.56 -8.60
N SER A 93 -2.27 -10.53 -8.30
CA SER A 93 -2.51 -11.55 -7.28
C SER A 93 -2.72 -10.94 -5.91
N GLY A 94 -1.90 -9.96 -5.50
CA GLY A 94 -2.04 -9.25 -4.23
C GLY A 94 -3.36 -8.50 -4.13
N ALA A 95 -3.74 -7.80 -5.20
CA ALA A 95 -5.02 -7.10 -5.28
C ALA A 95 -6.21 -8.07 -5.25
N LEU A 96 -6.14 -9.17 -5.99
CA LEU A 96 -7.19 -10.18 -6.07
C LEU A 96 -7.37 -10.88 -4.72
N ILE A 97 -6.31 -11.42 -4.12
CA ILE A 97 -6.40 -12.16 -2.85
C ILE A 97 -6.91 -11.23 -1.76
N THR A 98 -6.34 -10.04 -1.63
CA THR A 98 -6.74 -9.07 -0.60
C THR A 98 -8.18 -8.61 -0.82
N GLY A 99 -8.55 -8.26 -2.06
CA GLY A 99 -9.90 -7.81 -2.38
C GLY A 99 -10.96 -8.88 -2.16
N GLN A 100 -10.71 -10.13 -2.56
CA GLN A 100 -11.67 -11.22 -2.39
C GLN A 100 -11.81 -11.63 -0.92
N LEU A 101 -10.71 -11.69 -0.16
CA LEU A 101 -10.78 -11.93 1.29
C LEU A 101 -11.54 -10.80 1.99
N ALA A 102 -11.31 -9.55 1.61
CA ALA A 102 -12.00 -8.38 2.15
C ALA A 102 -13.54 -8.47 1.95
N ASN A 103 -14.00 -9.00 0.82
CA ASN A 103 -15.43 -9.22 0.55
C ASN A 103 -16.07 -10.23 1.52
N VAL A 104 -15.30 -11.17 2.07
CA VAL A 104 -15.78 -12.19 3.02
C VAL A 104 -15.73 -11.67 4.45
N VAL A 105 -14.64 -11.02 4.86
CA VAL A 105 -14.40 -10.66 6.27
C VAL A 105 -14.89 -9.26 6.67
N GLY A 106 -15.22 -8.41 5.71
CA GLY A 106 -15.61 -7.02 5.93
C GLY A 106 -14.50 -6.05 5.49
N PRO A 107 -14.67 -5.36 4.34
CA PRO A 107 -13.56 -4.69 3.68
C PRO A 107 -13.06 -3.42 4.38
N ARG A 108 -13.85 -2.87 5.31
CA ARG A 108 -13.48 -1.71 6.15
C ARG A 108 -13.28 -2.08 7.63
N GLY A 109 -13.33 -3.37 7.97
CA GLY A 109 -13.21 -3.83 9.35
C GLY A 109 -11.81 -3.57 9.90
N ARG A 110 -11.73 -3.06 11.14
CA ARG A 110 -10.46 -2.71 11.80
C ARG A 110 -9.46 -3.86 11.82
N ALA A 111 -9.86 -5.05 12.27
CA ALA A 111 -8.98 -6.21 12.34
C ALA A 111 -8.47 -6.64 10.96
N TRP A 112 -9.33 -6.60 9.94
CA TRP A 112 -8.92 -6.91 8.57
C TRP A 112 -7.85 -5.95 8.06
N LEU A 113 -8.03 -4.64 8.28
CA LEU A 113 -7.07 -3.63 7.84
C LEU A 113 -5.75 -3.75 8.61
N ILE A 114 -5.78 -4.00 9.91
CA ILE A 114 -4.57 -4.23 10.70
C ILE A 114 -3.82 -5.46 10.20
N VAL A 115 -4.50 -6.61 10.06
CA VAL A 115 -3.87 -7.86 9.64
C VAL A 115 -3.33 -7.76 8.21
N SER A 116 -4.13 -7.26 7.27
CA SER A 116 -3.70 -7.12 5.88
C SER A 116 -2.51 -6.18 5.73
N HIS A 117 -2.49 -5.03 6.43
CA HIS A 117 -1.35 -4.11 6.40
C HIS A 117 -0.15 -4.62 7.20
N ALA A 118 -0.33 -5.40 8.26
CA ALA A 118 0.77 -6.06 8.96
C ALA A 118 1.47 -7.07 8.05
N VAL A 119 0.72 -7.88 7.30
CA VAL A 119 1.28 -8.82 6.31
C VAL A 119 2.04 -8.07 5.22
N GLN A 120 1.45 -7.01 4.65
CA GLN A 120 2.12 -6.18 3.63
C GLN A 120 3.39 -5.50 4.16
N THR A 121 3.38 -5.04 5.42
CA THR A 121 4.53 -4.43 6.09
C THR A 121 5.63 -5.45 6.30
N LEU A 122 5.29 -6.65 6.78
CA LEU A 122 6.23 -7.76 6.91
C LEU A 122 6.85 -8.14 5.57
N MET A 123 6.05 -8.25 4.50
CA MET A 123 6.56 -8.49 3.14
C MET A 123 7.55 -7.42 2.70
N THR A 124 7.32 -6.15 3.05
CA THR A 124 8.21 -5.03 2.71
C THR A 124 9.54 -5.10 3.50
N PHE A 125 9.49 -5.46 4.79
CA PHE A 125 10.70 -5.71 5.59
C PHE A 125 11.49 -6.92 5.06
N THR A 126 10.80 -8.01 4.72
CA THR A 126 11.44 -9.20 4.14
C THR A 126 12.07 -8.88 2.79
N ALA A 127 11.40 -8.11 1.94
CA ALA A 127 11.96 -7.62 0.68
C ALA A 127 13.23 -6.79 0.93
N ALA A 128 13.23 -5.90 1.93
CA ALA A 128 14.41 -5.12 2.31
C ALA A 128 15.58 -5.99 2.80
N ALA A 129 15.29 -7.01 3.60
CA ALA A 129 16.28 -7.97 4.09
C ALA A 129 16.88 -8.78 2.94
N ILE A 130 16.06 -9.32 2.03
CA ILE A 130 16.55 -9.99 0.81
C ILE A 130 17.41 -9.03 -0.02
N HIS A 131 17.00 -7.76 -0.12
CA HIS A 131 17.71 -6.74 -0.90
C HIS A 131 19.05 -6.31 -0.30
N SER A 132 19.36 -6.68 0.95
CA SER A 132 20.70 -6.48 1.52
C SER A 132 21.70 -7.55 1.08
N LEU A 133 21.24 -8.66 0.50
CA LEU A 133 22.10 -9.76 0.10
C LEU A 133 22.78 -9.49 -1.25
N PRO A 134 23.99 -10.04 -1.50
CA PRO A 134 24.62 -9.98 -2.81
C PRO A 134 23.75 -10.63 -3.90
N GLY A 135 23.70 -10.06 -5.11
CA GLY A 135 22.91 -10.59 -6.22
C GLY A 135 21.40 -10.34 -6.12
N SER A 136 20.97 -9.44 -5.24
CA SER A 136 19.58 -9.02 -5.06
C SER A 136 19.07 -8.00 -6.08
N LYS A 137 19.88 -7.62 -7.08
CA LYS A 137 19.52 -6.72 -8.18
C LYS A 137 19.49 -7.46 -9.52
N GLY A 138 18.79 -6.92 -10.50
CA GLY A 138 18.64 -7.50 -11.83
C GLY A 138 17.57 -8.58 -11.87
N THR A 139 17.88 -9.73 -12.47
CA THR A 139 16.92 -10.81 -12.78
C THR A 139 17.17 -12.10 -12.00
N GLY A 140 18.07 -12.08 -11.01
CA GLY A 140 18.38 -13.25 -10.19
C GLY A 140 17.22 -13.65 -9.25
N PRO A 141 17.26 -14.86 -8.66
CA PRO A 141 16.18 -15.35 -7.78
C PRO A 141 15.89 -14.43 -6.59
N LEU A 142 16.94 -13.87 -5.97
CA LEU A 142 16.78 -12.94 -4.85
C LEU A 142 16.12 -11.61 -5.28
N ALA A 143 16.49 -11.10 -6.45
CA ALA A 143 15.89 -9.91 -7.03
C ALA A 143 14.40 -10.13 -7.33
N MET A 144 14.08 -11.26 -7.98
CA MET A 144 12.71 -11.66 -8.27
C MET A 144 11.89 -11.86 -6.98
N ALA A 145 12.46 -12.46 -5.94
CA ALA A 145 11.78 -12.65 -4.65
C ALA A 145 11.45 -11.30 -3.98
N SER A 146 12.41 -10.36 -3.95
CA SER A 146 12.18 -9.02 -3.40
C SER A 146 11.12 -8.27 -4.19
N LEU A 147 11.21 -8.28 -5.53
CA LEU A 147 10.23 -7.66 -6.42
C LEU A 147 8.84 -8.27 -6.25
N ALA A 148 8.73 -9.59 -6.16
CA ALA A 148 7.45 -10.29 -6.00
C ALA A 148 6.75 -9.87 -4.70
N LEU A 149 7.49 -9.77 -3.60
CA LEU A 149 6.98 -9.31 -2.30
C LEU A 149 6.51 -7.84 -2.37
N LEU A 150 7.31 -6.96 -2.97
CA LEU A 150 6.96 -5.54 -3.12
C LEU A 150 5.74 -5.32 -4.01
N ALA A 151 5.68 -6.01 -5.14
CA ALA A 151 4.58 -5.92 -6.09
C ALA A 151 3.27 -6.46 -5.48
N PHE A 152 3.32 -7.63 -4.82
CA PHE A 152 2.17 -8.17 -4.11
C PHE A 152 1.68 -7.24 -3.01
N ALA A 153 2.60 -6.74 -2.16
CA ALA A 153 2.25 -5.84 -1.08
C ALA A 153 1.64 -4.52 -1.60
N SER A 154 2.11 -4.02 -2.74
CA SER A 154 1.58 -2.82 -3.40
C SER A 154 0.17 -3.06 -3.94
N GLY A 155 -0.07 -4.18 -4.63
CA GLY A 155 -1.39 -4.53 -5.14
C GLY A 155 -2.40 -4.75 -4.02
N ALA A 156 -1.99 -5.44 -2.95
CA ALA A 156 -2.79 -5.62 -1.74
C ALA A 156 -3.14 -4.29 -1.07
N GLN A 157 -2.20 -3.36 -0.96
CA GLN A 157 -2.40 -2.03 -0.40
C GLN A 157 -3.43 -1.21 -1.19
N VAL A 158 -3.30 -1.20 -2.53
CA VAL A 158 -4.24 -0.49 -3.39
C VAL A 158 -5.64 -1.09 -3.20
N ALA A 159 -5.77 -2.42 -3.24
CA ALA A 159 -7.05 -3.11 -3.10
C ALA A 159 -7.71 -2.90 -1.72
N SER A 160 -6.94 -2.92 -0.62
CA SER A 160 -7.48 -2.75 0.73
C SER A 160 -8.07 -1.36 0.98
N MET A 161 -7.63 -0.35 0.22
CA MET A 161 -8.05 1.05 0.40
C MET A 161 -9.21 1.47 -0.49
N ARG A 162 -9.45 0.78 -1.62
CA ARG A 162 -10.58 1.05 -2.53
C ARG A 162 -11.96 1.04 -1.86
N PRO A 163 -12.27 0.18 -0.87
CA PRO A 163 -13.56 0.17 -0.18
C PRO A 163 -13.93 1.49 0.51
N PHE A 164 -12.96 2.33 0.86
CA PHE A 164 -13.21 3.66 1.44
C PHE A 164 -13.69 4.69 0.41
N ARG A 165 -13.62 4.39 -0.89
CA ARG A 165 -14.11 5.24 -1.98
C ARG A 165 -13.54 6.67 -1.98
N ILE A 166 -12.33 6.86 -1.45
CA ILE A 166 -11.56 8.10 -1.55
C ILE A 166 -10.85 8.08 -2.91
N GLN A 167 -11.57 8.45 -3.96
CA GLN A 167 -11.10 8.32 -5.34
C GLN A 167 -9.86 9.18 -5.61
N GLU A 168 -9.68 10.26 -4.83
CA GLU A 168 -8.58 11.20 -4.98
C GLU A 168 -7.22 10.64 -4.51
N ILE A 169 -7.22 9.66 -3.61
CA ILE A 169 -6.00 9.08 -3.03
C ILE A 169 -5.98 7.58 -3.32
N THR A 170 -5.44 7.24 -4.48
CA THR A 170 -5.40 5.85 -4.98
C THR A 170 -4.20 5.06 -4.45
N THR A 171 -3.26 5.74 -3.78
CA THR A 171 -1.94 5.26 -3.32
C THR A 171 -0.91 4.90 -4.39
N ALA A 172 -1.31 4.67 -5.65
CA ALA A 172 -0.38 4.32 -6.74
C ALA A 172 -0.72 4.96 -8.11
N MET A 173 -2.01 5.16 -8.44
CA MET A 173 -2.43 5.62 -9.77
C MET A 173 -2.45 7.14 -9.86
N ALA A 174 -1.46 7.73 -10.52
CA ALA A 174 -1.26 9.19 -10.55
C ALA A 174 -1.93 9.92 -11.73
N THR A 175 -2.04 9.29 -12.89
CA THR A 175 -2.42 9.99 -14.15
C THR A 175 -3.78 10.69 -14.06
N ALA A 176 -4.80 9.97 -13.61
CA ALA A 176 -6.14 10.55 -13.44
C ALA A 176 -6.13 11.67 -12.39
N ALA A 177 -5.41 11.49 -11.27
CA ALA A 177 -5.30 12.52 -10.24
C ALA A 177 -4.61 13.80 -10.74
N TRP A 178 -3.59 13.70 -11.59
CA TRP A 178 -2.96 14.85 -12.25
C TRP A 178 -3.96 15.63 -13.10
N VAL A 179 -4.68 14.92 -13.98
CA VAL A 179 -5.68 15.54 -14.86
C VAL A 179 -6.79 16.17 -14.04
N ASP A 180 -7.40 15.42 -13.12
CA ASP A 180 -8.49 15.86 -12.26
C ASP A 180 -8.10 17.03 -11.34
N PHE A 181 -6.82 17.15 -10.98
CA PHE A 181 -6.32 18.29 -10.22
C PHE A 181 -6.22 19.54 -11.10
N VAL A 182 -5.61 19.43 -12.29
CA VAL A 182 -5.35 20.59 -13.17
C VAL A 182 -6.63 21.14 -13.79
N ILE A 183 -7.62 20.30 -14.09
CA ILE A 183 -8.90 20.73 -14.68
C ILE A 183 -9.95 21.13 -13.62
N ASP A 184 -9.62 21.10 -12.32
CA ASP A 184 -10.59 21.39 -11.27
C ASP A 184 -11.13 22.83 -11.43
N PRO A 185 -12.45 23.03 -11.59
CA PRO A 185 -13.03 24.36 -11.82
C PRO A 185 -12.83 25.31 -10.63
N ASN A 186 -12.57 24.76 -9.44
CA ASN A 186 -12.28 25.47 -8.21
C ASN A 186 -10.82 25.26 -7.77
N LEU A 187 -9.89 25.21 -8.73
CA LEU A 187 -8.45 25.01 -8.47
C LEU A 187 -7.89 26.04 -7.47
N LEU A 188 -8.26 27.32 -7.64
CA LEU A 188 -7.86 28.42 -6.75
C LEU A 188 -8.89 28.73 -5.64
N GLY A 189 -9.94 27.92 -5.52
CA GLY A 189 -10.96 28.09 -4.49
C GLY A 189 -10.40 27.83 -3.09
N LEU A 190 -10.80 28.65 -2.11
CA LEU A 190 -10.29 28.59 -0.73
C LEU A 190 -10.61 27.28 0.01
N LYS A 191 -11.69 26.59 -0.36
CA LYS A 191 -12.11 25.33 0.27
C LYS A 191 -12.53 24.34 -0.82
N ASN A 192 -11.73 23.30 -1.05
CA ASN A 192 -12.06 22.23 -1.97
C ASN A 192 -11.36 20.93 -1.54
N ARG A 193 -12.03 20.15 -0.69
CA ARG A 193 -11.45 18.95 -0.09
C ARG A 193 -11.04 17.88 -1.12
N PRO A 194 -11.81 17.57 -2.18
CA PRO A 194 -11.34 16.69 -3.25
C PRO A 194 -10.06 17.19 -3.92
N ARG A 195 -10.00 18.47 -4.29
CA ARG A 195 -8.79 19.09 -4.87
C ARG A 195 -7.59 19.03 -3.92
N ASP A 196 -7.80 19.32 -2.64
CA ASP A 196 -6.76 19.25 -1.61
C ASP A 196 -6.23 17.83 -1.43
N ARG A 197 -7.10 16.81 -1.46
CA ARG A 197 -6.70 15.40 -1.40
C ARG A 197 -5.86 14.98 -2.62
N ARG A 198 -6.27 15.37 -3.83
CA ARG A 198 -5.49 15.10 -5.06
C ARG A 198 -4.12 15.76 -4.98
N ALA A 199 -4.06 17.03 -4.58
CA ALA A 199 -2.81 17.75 -4.41
C ALA A 199 -1.90 17.05 -3.40
N ALA A 200 -2.42 16.69 -2.22
CA ALA A 200 -1.67 15.99 -1.19
C ALA A 200 -1.15 14.63 -1.68
N PHE A 201 -1.99 13.86 -2.39
CA PHE A 201 -1.61 12.59 -2.99
C PHE A 201 -0.47 12.75 -4.00
N LEU A 202 -0.59 13.69 -4.95
CA LEU A 202 0.43 13.94 -5.97
C LEU A 202 1.74 14.41 -5.37
N VAL A 203 1.68 15.37 -4.43
CA VAL A 203 2.86 15.87 -3.71
C VAL A 203 3.54 14.75 -2.94
N ALA A 204 2.78 13.92 -2.23
CA ALA A 204 3.34 12.80 -1.46
C ALA A 204 3.98 11.74 -2.36
N LEU A 205 3.37 11.41 -3.50
CA LEU A 205 3.94 10.45 -4.44
C LEU A 205 5.26 10.98 -5.04
N VAL A 206 5.28 12.25 -5.47
CA VAL A 206 6.48 12.90 -6.02
C VAL A 206 7.56 13.02 -4.95
N ALA A 207 7.22 13.50 -3.76
CA ALA A 207 8.15 13.62 -2.64
C ALA A 207 8.72 12.26 -2.23
N GLY A 208 7.89 11.21 -2.18
CA GLY A 208 8.32 9.84 -1.91
C GLY A 208 9.27 9.31 -2.98
N SER A 209 8.99 9.61 -4.25
CA SER A 209 9.86 9.22 -5.36
C SER A 209 11.24 9.90 -5.29
N PHE A 210 11.28 11.21 -5.02
CA PHE A 210 12.54 11.92 -4.81
C PHE A 210 13.29 11.40 -3.57
N ALA A 211 12.58 11.22 -2.45
CA ALA A 211 13.17 10.67 -1.23
C ALA A 211 13.78 9.29 -1.48
N GLY A 212 13.05 8.40 -2.17
CA GLY A 212 13.56 7.09 -2.56
C GLY A 212 14.78 7.15 -3.46
N ALA A 213 14.79 8.03 -4.46
CA ALA A 213 15.91 8.21 -5.38
C ALA A 213 17.18 8.69 -4.65
N PHE A 214 17.05 9.70 -3.77
CA PHE A 214 18.18 10.21 -2.97
C PHE A 214 18.62 9.24 -1.88
N MET A 215 17.70 8.51 -1.24
CA MET A 215 18.06 7.47 -0.27
C MET A 215 18.78 6.31 -0.95
N ARG A 216 18.36 5.91 -2.16
CA ARG A 216 19.03 4.86 -2.92
C ARG A 216 20.49 5.22 -3.21
N SER A 217 20.79 6.47 -3.55
CA SER A 217 22.17 6.92 -3.79
C SER A 217 22.97 7.13 -2.50
N GLY A 218 22.34 7.63 -1.43
CA GLY A 218 23.02 7.96 -0.18
C GLY A 218 23.19 6.78 0.80
N ILE A 219 22.11 6.05 1.08
CA ILE A 219 22.07 4.98 2.09
C ILE A 219 21.87 3.58 1.49
N GLY A 220 21.67 3.49 0.17
CA GLY A 220 21.44 2.23 -0.54
C GLY A 220 19.98 1.76 -0.51
N SER A 221 19.65 0.92 -1.49
CA SER A 221 18.29 0.45 -1.75
C SER A 221 17.66 -0.31 -0.58
N SER A 222 18.41 -1.18 0.10
CA SER A 222 17.88 -1.96 1.23
C SER A 222 17.46 -1.04 2.39
N ASN A 223 18.30 -0.08 2.77
CA ASN A 223 17.97 0.88 3.83
C ASN A 223 16.81 1.80 3.44
N ALA A 224 16.72 2.21 2.17
CA ALA A 224 15.58 2.97 1.66
C ALA A 224 14.27 2.16 1.74
N LEU A 225 14.31 0.84 1.47
CA LEU A 225 13.16 -0.05 1.67
C LEU A 225 12.78 -0.20 3.15
N ILE A 226 13.76 -0.20 4.07
CA ILE A 226 13.50 -0.21 5.53
C ILE A 226 12.75 1.06 5.93
N VAL A 227 13.13 2.24 5.42
CA VAL A 227 12.42 3.50 5.70
C VAL A 227 10.96 3.43 5.21
N SER A 228 10.74 2.89 4.01
CA SER A 228 9.39 2.65 3.50
C SER A 228 8.62 1.65 4.38
N ALA A 229 9.23 0.54 4.78
CA ALA A 229 8.61 -0.46 5.66
C ALA A 229 8.24 0.13 7.04
N ALA A 230 9.08 1.00 7.60
CA ALA A 230 8.80 1.73 8.84
C ALA A 230 7.60 2.68 8.68
N GLY A 231 7.48 3.38 7.54
CA GLY A 231 6.30 4.19 7.24
C GLY A 231 5.01 3.37 7.15
N LYS A 232 5.07 2.18 6.52
CA LYS A 232 3.93 1.24 6.49
C LYS A 232 3.60 0.66 7.87
N MET A 233 4.61 0.41 8.71
CA MET A 233 4.44 -0.01 10.10
C MET A 233 3.76 1.06 10.94
N LEU A 234 4.15 2.33 10.77
CA LEU A 234 3.49 3.47 11.40
C LEU A 234 2.00 3.48 11.02
N VAL A 235 1.67 3.38 9.73
CA VAL A 235 0.27 3.31 9.30
C VAL A 235 -0.47 2.12 9.92
N THR A 236 0.14 0.94 9.89
CA THR A 236 -0.44 -0.29 10.45
C THR A 236 -0.78 -0.14 11.94
N THR A 237 0.13 0.43 12.72
CA THR A 237 -0.10 0.66 14.17
C THR A 237 -1.17 1.72 14.39
N THR A 238 -1.24 2.75 13.55
CA THR A 238 -2.25 3.81 13.70
C THR A 238 -3.68 3.36 13.43
N PHE A 239 -3.92 2.24 12.73
CA PHE A 239 -5.27 1.67 12.56
C PHE A 239 -5.96 1.31 13.89
N LEU A 240 -5.18 1.09 14.95
CA LEU A 240 -5.71 0.89 16.31
C LEU A 240 -6.41 2.16 16.85
N PHE A 241 -6.06 3.33 16.34
CA PHE A 241 -6.60 4.61 16.81
C PHE A 241 -7.67 5.20 15.88
N ASN A 242 -7.94 4.58 14.72
CA ASN A 242 -9.00 5.04 13.82
C ASN A 242 -10.37 4.95 14.48
N ARG A 243 -11.18 5.98 14.25
CA ARG A 243 -12.54 6.03 14.76
C ARG A 243 -13.45 5.06 14.02
N GLU A 244 -14.43 4.55 14.74
CA GLU A 244 -15.45 3.66 14.18
C GLU A 244 -16.50 4.50 13.42
N GLU A 245 -17.01 3.96 12.34
CA GLU A 245 -18.16 4.52 11.63
C GLU A 245 -19.40 4.28 12.48
N THR A 246 -19.92 5.35 13.10
CA THR A 246 -21.17 5.27 13.85
C THR A 246 -22.30 4.97 12.88
N SER A 247 -22.97 3.82 13.02
CA SER A 247 -24.24 3.58 12.34
C SER A 247 -25.22 4.66 12.82
N VAL A 248 -25.56 5.60 11.94
CA VAL A 248 -26.71 6.47 12.18
C VAL A 248 -27.91 5.51 12.26
N ALA A 249 -28.50 5.39 13.45
CA ALA A 249 -29.79 4.73 13.57
C ALA A 249 -30.74 5.50 12.65
N GLU A 250 -31.21 4.84 11.59
CA GLU A 250 -32.31 5.36 10.77
C GLU A 250 -33.47 5.67 11.73
N SER A 251 -33.74 6.97 11.88
CA SER A 251 -34.89 7.50 12.61
C SER A 251 -36.09 7.61 11.67
#